data_AF-A0A7J0G8G9-F1
#
_entry.id   AF-A0A7J0G8G9-F1
#
_cell.length_a   1.000
_cell.length_b   1.000
_cell.length_c   1.000
_cell.angle_alpha   90.00
_cell.angle_beta   90.00
_cell.angle_gamma   90.00
#
_symmetry.space_group_name_H-M   'P 1'
#
loop_
_entity.id
_entity.type
_entity.pdbx_description
1 polymer ?
#
loop_
_entity_poly.entity_id
_entity_poly.type
_entity_poly.pdbx_seq_one_letter_code
_entity_poly.pdbx_strand_id
1 'polypeptide(L)'
;MSQRGVSCQSLVPKWTEWQPGFHDSGVRYLWVARDKMSRLKEDCGEAGMVVPWCDQLKVLCHSSVGGFWTHCGWNSTLENVFAGVLMLALPLSMDQFLSSKFVVEDWKIGWRVRT
;
A
#
# COMPACT_ATOMS: atom_id res chain seq x y z
N MET A 1 1.59 -0.10 27.91
CA MET A 1 1.67 -1.04 26.77
C MET A 1 2.06 -0.24 25.53
N SER A 2 3.36 -0.17 25.24
CA SER A 2 3.93 0.61 24.16
C SER A 2 3.86 -0.19 22.86
N GLN A 3 2.86 0.07 22.02
CA GLN A 3 2.85 -0.44 20.64
C GLN A 3 3.88 0.33 19.80
N ARG A 4 5.16 0.01 20.00
CA ARG A 4 6.20 0.28 19.01
C ARG A 4 6.06 -0.79 17.93
N GLY A 5 5.45 -0.45 16.79
CA GLY A 5 5.64 -1.19 15.54
C GLY A 5 4.43 -1.84 14.87
N VAL A 6 3.29 -1.16 14.75
CA VAL A 6 2.20 -1.64 13.86
C VAL A 6 2.51 -1.17 12.42
N SER A 7 3.37 -1.96 11.77
CA SER A 7 3.69 -2.06 10.33
C SER A 7 3.30 -0.89 9.40
N CYS A 8 4.32 -0.17 8.91
CA CYS A 8 4.25 0.57 7.66
C CYS A 8 5.00 -0.22 6.57
N GLN A 9 4.29 -0.99 5.74
CA GLN A 9 4.91 -1.87 4.74
C GLN A 9 4.28 -1.65 3.35
N SER A 10 4.77 -0.64 2.63
CA SER A 10 4.76 -0.73 1.16
C SER A 10 6.07 -1.43 0.76
N LEU A 11 5.99 -2.74 0.53
CA LEU A 11 7.08 -3.57 0.02
C LEU A 11 6.87 -3.89 -1.46
N VAL A 12 6.09 -3.08 -2.18
CA VAL A 12 5.96 -3.28 -3.63
C VAL A 12 7.36 -3.10 -4.23
N PRO A 13 8.00 -4.16 -4.75
CA PRO A 13 9.47 -4.21 -4.75
C PRO A 13 10.14 -3.33 -5.80
N LYS A 14 9.37 -2.89 -6.81
CA LYS A 14 9.92 -2.29 -8.03
C LYS A 14 9.25 -0.96 -8.34
N TRP A 15 9.67 0.10 -7.65
CA TRP A 15 9.20 1.48 -7.92
C TRP A 15 9.20 1.86 -9.41
N THR A 16 10.33 1.58 -10.11
CA THR A 16 10.51 1.95 -11.52
C THR A 16 9.53 1.28 -12.47
N GLU A 17 8.97 0.12 -12.08
CA GLU A 17 7.96 -0.58 -12.87
C GLU A 17 6.59 0.12 -12.79
N TRP A 18 6.29 0.75 -11.64
CA TRP A 18 4.96 1.27 -11.32
C TRP A 18 4.85 2.79 -11.43
N GLN A 19 5.95 3.51 -11.28
CA GLN A 19 5.99 4.97 -11.38
C GLN A 19 5.34 5.50 -12.67
N PRO A 20 5.60 4.94 -13.87
CA PRO A 20 4.93 5.41 -15.09
C PRO A 20 3.40 5.27 -14.99
N GLY A 21 2.91 4.17 -14.43
CA GLY A 21 1.47 3.95 -14.23
C GLY A 21 0.84 4.97 -13.27
N PHE A 22 1.56 5.42 -12.25
CA PHE A 22 1.09 6.51 -11.39
C PHE A 22 1.05 7.86 -12.12
N HIS A 23 2.07 8.14 -12.94
CA HIS A 23 2.12 9.36 -13.72
C HIS A 23 0.97 9.42 -14.74
N ASP A 24 0.77 8.33 -15.49
CA ASP A 24 -0.24 8.25 -16.55
C ASP A 24 -1.68 8.24 -16.01
N SER A 25 -1.90 7.63 -14.84
CA SER A 25 -3.22 7.60 -14.21
C SER A 25 -3.62 8.92 -13.54
N GLY A 26 -2.67 9.84 -13.31
CA GLY A 26 -2.91 11.11 -12.63
C GLY A 26 -3.37 10.98 -11.18
N VAL A 27 -3.26 9.79 -10.59
CA VAL A 27 -3.69 9.54 -9.20
C VAL A 27 -2.71 10.17 -8.23
N ARG A 28 -3.24 10.74 -7.15
CA ARG A 28 -2.41 11.16 -6.02
C ARG A 28 -2.09 9.96 -5.16
N TYR A 29 -0.84 9.84 -4.72
CA TYR A 29 -0.39 8.71 -3.93
C TYR A 29 0.55 9.11 -2.78
N LEU A 30 0.51 8.31 -1.72
CA LEU A 30 1.50 8.32 -0.66
C LEU A 30 2.24 6.98 -0.71
N TRP A 31 3.54 7.03 -1.03
CA TRP A 31 4.39 5.86 -1.11
C TRP A 31 5.28 5.75 0.13
N VAL A 32 5.32 4.56 0.72
CA VAL A 32 6.19 4.30 1.88
C VAL A 32 7.40 3.49 1.41
N ALA A 33 8.58 4.10 1.39
CA ALA A 33 9.83 3.42 1.02
C ALA A 33 10.87 3.53 2.13
N ARG A 34 11.43 2.41 2.56
CA ARG A 34 12.47 2.42 3.62
C ARG A 34 13.86 2.71 3.08
N ASP A 35 14.11 2.34 1.82
CA ASP A 35 15.40 2.49 1.14
C ASP A 35 15.30 3.43 -0.07
N LYS A 36 16.43 4.03 -0.46
CA LYS A 36 16.57 4.87 -1.68
C LYS A 36 15.63 6.09 -1.76
N MET A 37 15.22 6.62 -0.61
CA MET A 37 14.31 7.76 -0.47
C MET A 37 14.66 9.00 -1.30
N SER A 38 15.93 9.38 -1.39
CA SER A 38 16.36 10.57 -2.14
C SER A 38 16.04 10.43 -3.63
N ARG A 39 16.40 9.30 -4.23
CA ARG A 39 16.11 8.99 -5.64
C ARG A 39 14.61 8.93 -5.91
N LEU A 40 13.86 8.26 -5.03
CA LEU A 40 12.41 8.15 -5.17
C LEU A 40 11.69 9.48 -5.04
N LYS A 41 12.21 10.39 -4.22
CA LYS A 41 11.66 11.76 -4.08
C LYS A 41 11.95 12.62 -5.30
N GLU A 42 13.14 12.50 -5.91
CA GLU A 42 13.47 13.20 -7.16
C GLU A 42 12.59 12.70 -8.32
N ASP A 43 12.31 11.40 -8.35
CA ASP A 43 11.44 10.77 -9.35
C ASP A 43 9.93 11.01 -9.09
N CYS A 44 9.56 11.41 -7.86
CA CYS A 44 8.20 11.79 -7.50
C CYS A 44 7.94 13.24 -7.88
N GLY A 45 7.15 13.44 -8.93
CA GLY A 45 6.58 14.74 -9.25
C GLY A 45 5.55 15.21 -8.21
N GLU A 46 4.86 16.31 -8.51
CA GLU A 46 3.91 16.96 -7.60
C GLU A 46 2.68 16.10 -7.21
N ALA A 47 2.42 15.02 -7.94
CA ALA A 47 1.30 14.11 -7.71
C ALA A 47 1.54 13.14 -6.54
N GLY A 48 2.77 13.00 -6.04
CA GLY A 48 3.15 11.95 -5.10
C GLY A 48 3.92 12.44 -3.89
N MET A 49 3.78 11.73 -2.77
CA MET A 49 4.62 11.91 -1.59
C MET A 49 5.32 10.60 -1.25
N VAL A 50 6.63 10.65 -0.99
CA VAL A 50 7.40 9.50 -0.49
C VAL A 50 7.84 9.74 0.94
N VAL A 51 7.47 8.81 1.83
CA VAL A 51 7.81 8.85 3.26
C VAL A 51 8.50 7.56 3.69
N PRO A 52 9.40 7.62 4.69
CA PRO A 52 10.08 6.41 5.17
C PRO A 52 9.17 5.52 6.03
N TRP A 53 8.17 6.14 6.64
CA TRP A 53 7.21 5.53 7.54
C TRP A 53 5.99 6.46 7.68
N CYS A 54 4.82 5.87 7.93
CA CYS A 54 3.61 6.57 8.32
C CYS A 54 2.83 5.75 9.36
N ASP A 55 1.97 6.42 10.11
CA ASP A 55 0.94 5.77 10.93
C ASP A 55 -0.15 5.25 10.00
N GLN A 56 -0.03 3.97 9.61
CA GLN A 56 -0.81 3.37 8.54
C GLN A 56 -2.31 3.46 8.81
N LEU A 57 -2.76 3.12 10.02
CA LEU A 57 -4.17 3.18 10.38
C LEU A 57 -4.71 4.62 10.29
N LYS A 58 -3.97 5.62 10.80
CA LYS A 58 -4.38 7.03 10.66
C LYS A 58 -4.48 7.47 9.20
N VAL A 59 -3.54 7.03 8.36
CA VAL A 59 -3.57 7.31 6.93
C VAL A 59 -4.80 6.64 6.28
N LEU A 60 -5.05 5.36 6.57
CA LEU A 60 -6.19 4.63 6.02
C LEU A 60 -7.53 5.23 6.43
N CYS A 61 -7.65 5.75 7.65
CA CYS A 61 -8.86 6.44 8.12
C CYS A 61 -9.01 7.88 7.57
N HIS A 62 -8.04 8.40 6.81
CA HIS A 62 -8.12 9.75 6.26
C HIS A 62 -9.04 9.79 5.04
N SER A 63 -9.95 10.78 4.98
CA SER A 63 -10.98 10.89 3.93
C SER A 63 -10.43 11.03 2.50
N SER A 64 -9.16 11.43 2.34
CA SER A 64 -8.51 11.50 1.02
C SER A 64 -8.00 10.15 0.51
N VAL A 65 -8.02 9.09 1.32
CA VAL A 65 -7.56 7.76 0.93
C VAL A 65 -8.72 6.94 0.41
N GLY A 66 -8.74 6.72 -0.91
CA GLY A 66 -9.76 5.89 -1.58
C GLY A 66 -9.31 4.46 -1.87
N GLY A 67 -8.02 4.16 -1.71
CA GLY A 67 -7.47 2.84 -2.00
C GLY A 67 -6.15 2.59 -1.29
N PHE A 68 -5.86 1.33 -1.02
CA PHE A 68 -4.65 0.88 -0.37
C PHE A 68 -3.97 -0.22 -1.17
N TRP A 69 -2.78 0.08 -1.68
CA TRP A 69 -1.95 -0.93 -2.33
C TRP A 69 -1.10 -1.65 -1.30
N THR A 70 -1.35 -2.95 -1.17
CA THR A 70 -0.79 -3.77 -0.11
C THR A 70 -0.30 -5.11 -0.64
N HIS A 71 0.73 -5.62 0.02
CA HIS A 71 1.17 -6.99 -0.16
C HIS A 71 0.26 -7.99 0.59
N CYS A 72 -0.82 -7.54 1.24
CA CYS A 72 -1.77 -8.37 1.98
C CYS A 72 -1.20 -9.07 3.22
N GLY A 73 -0.27 -8.45 3.94
CA GLY A 73 0.11 -8.91 5.29
C GLY A 73 -1.07 -8.77 6.26
N TRP A 74 -1.30 -9.78 7.10
CA TRP A 74 -2.53 -9.92 7.88
C TRP A 74 -2.90 -8.70 8.73
N ASN A 75 -1.94 -8.10 9.44
CA ASN A 75 -2.19 -6.90 10.25
C ASN A 75 -2.66 -5.70 9.39
N SER A 76 -2.01 -5.50 8.23
CA SER A 76 -2.37 -4.42 7.32
C SER A 76 -3.72 -4.65 6.64
N THR A 77 -4.05 -5.93 6.37
CA THR A 77 -5.38 -6.32 5.91
C THR A 77 -6.45 -5.97 6.95
N LEU A 78 -6.22 -6.27 8.23
CA LEU A 78 -7.18 -5.96 9.29
C LEU A 78 -7.37 -4.45 9.51
N GLU A 79 -6.29 -3.67 9.51
CA GLU A 79 -6.36 -2.20 9.59
C GLU A 79 -7.15 -1.60 8.42
N ASN A 80 -6.96 -2.14 7.22
CA ASN A 80 -7.69 -1.72 6.04
C ASN A 80 -9.17 -2.10 6.10
N VAL A 81 -9.50 -3.33 6.50
CA VAL A 81 -10.89 -3.78 6.69
C VAL A 81 -11.59 -2.88 7.70
N PHE A 82 -10.92 -2.51 8.79
CA PHE A 82 -11.44 -1.57 9.78
C PHE A 82 -11.67 -0.17 9.17
N ALA A 83 -10.73 0.32 8.36
CA ALA A 83 -10.85 1.63 7.71
C ALA A 83 -11.86 1.66 6.55
N GLY A 84 -12.28 0.51 6.02
CA GLY A 84 -13.24 0.42 4.92
C GLY A 84 -12.69 0.89 3.57
N VAL A 85 -11.38 0.75 3.34
CA VAL A 85 -10.69 1.22 2.13
C VAL A 85 -10.47 0.06 1.15
N LEU A 86 -10.69 0.27 -0.16
CA LEU A 86 -10.47 -0.80 -1.14
C LEU A 86 -9.00 -1.22 -1.24
N MET A 87 -8.73 -2.52 -1.38
CA MET A 87 -7.37 -3.05 -1.48
C MET A 87 -6.95 -3.36 -2.92
N LEU A 88 -5.76 -2.90 -3.31
CA LEU A 88 -5.02 -3.46 -4.44
C LEU A 88 -4.00 -4.46 -3.89
N ALA A 89 -4.18 -5.74 -4.21
CA ALA A 89 -3.45 -6.85 -3.64
C ALA A 89 -2.28 -7.28 -4.53
N LEU A 90 -1.05 -7.21 -4.01
CA LEU A 90 0.17 -7.71 -4.63
C LEU A 90 0.97 -8.59 -3.65
N PRO A 91 0.52 -9.83 -3.39
CA PRO A 91 1.19 -10.71 -2.42
C PRO A 91 2.61 -11.09 -2.86
N LEU A 92 3.54 -11.13 -1.89
CA LEU A 92 4.97 -11.39 -2.11
C LEU A 92 5.46 -12.67 -1.42
N SER A 93 4.81 -13.10 -0.33
CA SER A 93 5.17 -14.31 0.44
C SER A 93 3.98 -15.26 0.66
N MET A 94 4.27 -16.50 1.07
CA MET A 94 3.29 -17.60 1.16
C MET A 94 2.02 -17.25 1.97
N ASP A 95 2.18 -16.66 3.16
CA ASP A 95 1.10 -16.23 4.04
C ASP A 95 0.24 -15.08 3.45
N GLN A 96 0.86 -14.24 2.63
CA GLN A 96 0.21 -13.13 1.97
C GLN A 96 -0.70 -13.58 0.81
N PHE A 97 -0.38 -14.70 0.14
CA PHE A 97 -1.23 -15.25 -0.91
C PHE A 97 -2.59 -15.67 -0.38
N LEU A 98 -2.62 -16.28 0.81
CA LEU A 98 -3.87 -16.68 1.46
C LEU A 98 -4.70 -15.45 1.86
N SER A 99 -4.06 -14.46 2.47
CA SER A 99 -4.71 -13.18 2.82
C SER A 99 -5.26 -12.46 1.58
N SER A 100 -4.49 -12.42 0.49
CA SER A 100 -4.93 -11.86 -0.79
C SER A 100 -6.12 -12.62 -1.38
N LYS A 101 -6.17 -13.95 -1.22
CA LYS A 101 -7.31 -14.76 -1.64
C LYS A 101 -8.59 -14.37 -0.89
N PHE A 102 -8.53 -14.27 0.44
CA PHE A 102 -9.66 -13.80 1.24
C PHE A 102 -10.15 -12.42 0.79
N VAL A 103 -9.23 -11.47 0.60
CA VAL A 103 -9.56 -10.11 0.19
C VAL A 103 -10.26 -10.04 -1.17
N VAL A 104 -9.76 -10.81 -2.15
CA VAL A 104 -10.21 -10.71 -3.56
C VAL A 104 -11.37 -11.65 -3.86
N GLU A 105 -11.29 -12.91 -3.44
CA GLU A 105 -12.24 -13.96 -3.84
C GLU A 105 -13.42 -14.05 -2.86
N ASP A 106 -13.13 -14.09 -1.56
CA ASP A 106 -14.14 -14.37 -0.54
C ASP A 106 -14.88 -13.08 -0.09
N TRP A 107 -14.13 -12.06 0.33
CA TRP A 107 -14.66 -10.81 0.86
C TRP A 107 -15.00 -9.79 -0.23
N LYS A 108 -14.37 -9.91 -1.40
CA LYS A 108 -14.60 -9.05 -2.57
C LYS A 108 -14.42 -7.55 -2.26
N ILE A 109 -13.44 -7.24 -1.42
CA ILE A 109 -13.09 -5.87 -1.00
C ILE A 109 -11.78 -5.39 -1.62
N GLY A 110 -11.28 -6.09 -2.64
CA GLY A 110 -10.06 -5.71 -3.32
C GLY A 110 -9.86 -6.39 -4.67
N TRP A 111 -8.82 -5.95 -5.37
CA TRP A 111 -8.44 -6.46 -6.68
C TRP A 111 -6.99 -6.96 -6.68
N ARG A 112 -6.74 -8.11 -7.31
CA ARG A 112 -5.37 -8.61 -7.47
C ARG A 112 -4.67 -7.88 -8.61
N VAL A 113 -3.54 -7.27 -8.29
CA VAL A 113 -2.66 -6.64 -9.29
C VAL A 113 -1.98 -7.75 -10.09
N ARG A 114 -1.97 -7.61 -11.41
CA ARG A 114 -1.26 -8.51 -12.32
C ARG A 114 0.07 -7.84 -12.71
N THR A 115 1.15 -8.59 -12.60
CA THR A 115 2.51 -8.25 -13.04
C THR A 115 2.91 -9.13 -14.20
#